data_AF-A0A418WYV9-F1
#
_entry.id   AF-A0A418WYV9-F1
#
_cell.length_a   1.000
_cell.length_b   1.000
_cell.length_c   1.000
_cell.angle_alpha   90.00
_cell.angle_beta   90.00
_cell.angle_gamma   90.00
#
_symmetry.space_group_name_H-M   'P 1'
#
loop_
_entity.id
_entity.type
_entity.pdbx_description
1 polymer ?
#
loop_
_entity_poly.entity_id
_entity_poly.type
_entity_poly.pdbx_seq_one_letter_code
_entity_poly.pdbx_strand_id
1 'polypeptide(L)'
;MLKPGRPISLSSKPGRKTESVAVEEWSWAASLMVKRAMHERDWSYKELSDALSLLGIKRSATAINRRINRGNFSAGFLLACLHVMQAPEIAEKP
;
A
#
# COMPACT_ATOMS: atom_id res chain seq x y z
N MET A 1 29.34 -22.74 -16.44
CA MET A 1 28.32 -22.39 -17.44
C MET A 1 27.12 -21.78 -16.72
N LEU A 2 26.83 -20.50 -16.97
CA LEU A 2 25.64 -19.82 -16.46
C LEU A 2 24.42 -20.36 -17.21
N LYS A 3 23.41 -20.87 -16.49
CA LYS A 3 22.15 -21.27 -17.13
C LYS A 3 21.41 -19.99 -17.54
N PRO A 4 21.07 -19.81 -18.84
CA PRO A 4 20.32 -18.64 -19.28
C PRO A 4 18.98 -18.62 -18.55
N GLY A 5 18.62 -17.47 -17.96
CA GLY A 5 17.36 -17.26 -17.24
C GLY A 5 17.47 -17.12 -15.72
N ARG A 6 18.64 -17.32 -15.10
CA ARG A 6 18.82 -16.99 -13.68
C ARG A 6 19.22 -15.51 -13.54
N PRO A 7 18.42 -14.66 -12.87
CA PRO A 7 18.82 -13.28 -12.60
C PRO A 7 20.17 -13.27 -11.88
N ILE A 8 21.11 -12.47 -12.40
CA ILE A 8 22.49 -12.34 -11.92
C ILE A 8 22.54 -11.91 -10.43
N SER A 9 21.45 -11.30 -9.92
CA SER A 9 21.32 -10.80 -8.55
C SER A 9 21.03 -11.85 -7.47
N LEU A 10 20.71 -13.10 -7.83
CA LEU A 10 20.37 -14.15 -6.85
C LEU A 10 21.60 -14.87 -6.25
N SER A 11 22.81 -14.34 -6.45
CA SER A 11 24.07 -14.91 -5.95
C SER A 11 24.36 -14.56 -4.49
N SER A 12 23.73 -13.52 -3.94
CA SER A 12 23.74 -13.25 -2.50
C SER A 12 22.77 -14.19 -1.82
N LYS A 13 23.23 -15.01 -0.88
CA LYS A 13 22.35 -15.72 0.06
C LYS A 13 21.99 -14.73 1.16
N PRO A 14 20.83 -14.04 1.13
CA PRO A 14 20.32 -13.45 2.36
C PRO A 14 20.18 -14.59 3.38
N GLY A 15 20.47 -14.31 4.65
CA GLY A 15 20.16 -15.26 5.73
C GLY A 15 18.74 -15.77 5.56
N ARG A 16 18.52 -17.08 5.77
CA ARG A 16 17.25 -17.74 5.45
C ARG A 16 16.12 -17.17 6.34
N LYS A 17 15.46 -16.10 5.87
CA LYS A 17 14.21 -15.60 6.45
C LYS A 17 13.10 -16.59 6.14
N THR A 18 12.19 -16.81 7.09
CA THR A 18 10.96 -17.54 6.83
C THR A 18 10.06 -16.68 5.94
N GLU A 19 9.14 -17.33 5.22
CA GLU A 19 8.12 -16.62 4.44
C GLU A 19 7.32 -15.64 5.29
N SER A 20 6.95 -16.02 6.51
CA SER A 20 6.22 -15.17 7.45
C SER A 20 6.93 -13.85 7.75
N VAL A 21 8.24 -13.91 8.04
CA VAL A 21 9.04 -12.72 8.34
C VAL A 21 9.16 -11.83 7.10
N ALA A 22 9.38 -12.43 5.92
CA ALA A 22 9.43 -11.67 4.67
C ALA A 22 8.09 -10.98 4.37
N VAL A 23 6.97 -11.68 4.55
CA VAL A 23 5.63 -11.13 4.33
C VAL A 23 5.31 -10.01 5.33
N GLU A 24 5.74 -10.13 6.58
CA GLU A 24 5.56 -9.09 7.60
C GLU A 24 6.32 -7.81 7.26
N GLU A 25 7.57 -7.92 6.79
CA GLU A 25 8.36 -6.77 6.31
C GLU A 25 7.66 -6.05 5.14
N TRP A 26 7.13 -6.81 4.17
CA TRP A 26 6.39 -6.23 3.04
C TRP A 26 5.04 -5.64 3.46
N SER A 27 4.37 -6.25 4.43
CA SER A 27 3.14 -5.74 5.03
C SER A 27 3.39 -4.39 5.70
N TRP A 28 4.49 -4.27 6.43
CA TRP A 28 4.92 -3.00 7.02
C TRP A 28 5.25 -1.95 5.98
N ALA A 29 6.01 -2.32 4.93
CA ALA A 29 6.33 -1.42 3.82
C ALA A 29 5.06 -0.91 3.12
N ALA A 30 4.08 -1.77 2.86
CA ALA A 30 2.80 -1.38 2.28
C ALA A 30 2.06 -0.36 3.14
N SER A 31 2.04 -0.53 4.47
CA SER A 31 1.44 0.43 5.40
C SER A 31 2.13 1.79 5.34
N LEU A 32 3.46 1.81 5.28
CA LEU A 32 4.23 3.04 5.16
C LEU A 32 3.95 3.77 3.84
N MET A 33 3.79 3.05 2.74
CA MET A 33 3.45 3.65 1.44
C MET A 33 2.13 4.43 1.52
N VAL A 34 1.10 3.85 2.14
CA VAL A 34 -0.19 4.53 2.31
C VAL A 34 -0.06 5.75 3.22
N LYS A 35 0.59 5.61 4.38
CA LYS A 35 0.78 6.71 5.33
C LYS A 35 1.58 7.86 4.72
N ARG A 36 2.62 7.56 3.96
CA ARG A 36 3.43 8.55 3.25
C ARG A 36 2.61 9.28 2.19
N ALA A 37 1.86 8.55 1.38
CA ALA A 37 1.02 9.15 0.35
C ALA A 37 -0.06 10.08 0.94
N MET A 38 -0.63 9.71 2.10
CA MET A 38 -1.54 10.57 2.86
C MET A 38 -0.83 11.82 3.39
N HIS A 39 0.32 11.65 4.02
CA HIS A 39 1.12 12.76 4.57
C HIS A 39 1.55 13.76 3.49
N GLU A 40 1.99 13.29 2.33
CA GLU A 40 2.37 14.14 1.18
C GLU A 40 1.21 15.00 0.65
N ARG A 41 -0.03 14.67 1.00
CA ARG A 41 -1.27 15.38 0.60
C ARG A 41 -1.99 16.04 1.75
N ASP A 42 -1.43 15.98 2.96
CA ASP A 42 -2.09 16.39 4.20
C ASP A 42 -3.46 15.71 4.44
N TRP A 43 -3.62 14.45 3.99
CA TRP A 43 -4.87 13.70 4.14
C TRP A 43 -4.98 13.02 5.50
N SER A 44 -6.15 13.16 6.09
CA SER A 44 -6.65 12.36 7.21
C SER A 44 -7.23 11.01 6.76
N TYR A 45 -7.43 10.10 7.70
CA TYR A 45 -8.13 8.83 7.44
C TYR A 45 -9.61 9.04 7.07
N LYS A 46 -10.19 10.21 7.36
CA LYS A 46 -11.54 10.57 6.95
C LYS A 46 -11.57 10.84 5.45
N GLU A 47 -10.65 11.64 4.93
CA GLU A 47 -10.57 11.93 3.49
C GLU A 47 -10.29 10.66 2.68
N LEU A 48 -9.37 9.81 3.17
CA LEU A 48 -9.14 8.51 2.53
C LEU A 48 -10.40 7.63 2.51
N SER A 49 -11.17 7.61 3.61
CA SER A 49 -12.44 6.89 3.71
C SER A 49 -13.47 7.39 2.70
N ASP A 50 -13.60 8.71 2.57
CA ASP A 50 -14.56 9.35 1.68
C ASP A 50 -14.16 9.08 0.21
N ALA A 51 -12.88 9.23 -0.13
CA ALA A 51 -12.37 8.96 -1.48
C ALA A 51 -12.50 7.48 -1.89
N LEU A 52 -12.18 6.55 -0.98
CA LEU A 52 -12.37 5.11 -1.22
C LEU A 52 -13.84 4.73 -1.39
N SER A 53 -14.76 5.47 -0.77
CA SER A 53 -16.20 5.24 -0.91
C SER A 53 -16.69 5.51 -2.34
N LEU A 54 -16.04 6.41 -3.09
CA LEU A 54 -16.32 6.66 -4.52
C LEU A 54 -15.99 5.44 -5.39
N LEU A 55 -15.03 4.60 -4.96
CA LEU A 55 -14.70 3.33 -5.60
C LEU A 55 -15.56 2.15 -5.08
N GLY A 56 -16.58 2.42 -4.26
CA GLY A 56 -17.42 1.40 -3.64
C GLY A 56 -16.84 0.77 -2.37
N ILE A 57 -15.67 1.21 -1.90
CA ILE A 57 -15.02 0.69 -0.67
C ILE A 57 -15.55 1.49 0.53
N LYS A 58 -16.75 1.13 0.99
CA LYS A 58 -17.45 1.79 2.11
C LYS A 58 -16.94 1.28 3.46
N ARG A 59 -15.93 1.95 4.04
CA ARG A 59 -15.35 1.63 5.36
C ARG A 59 -15.14 2.92 6.14
N SER A 60 -15.36 2.90 7.45
CA SER A 60 -15.09 4.07 8.28
C SER A 60 -13.60 4.36 8.40
N ALA A 61 -13.25 5.64 8.65
CA ALA A 61 -11.89 6.09 8.92
C ALA A 61 -11.18 5.24 9.99
N THR A 62 -11.87 4.90 11.08
CA THR A 62 -11.32 4.06 12.16
C THR A 62 -11.04 2.62 11.70
N ALA A 63 -11.88 2.05 10.84
CA ALA A 63 -11.66 0.72 10.28
C ALA A 63 -10.46 0.72 9.31
N ILE A 64 -10.32 1.76 8.50
CA ILE A 64 -9.17 1.95 7.60
C ILE A 64 -7.88 2.15 8.39
N ASN A 65 -7.88 3.03 9.40
CA ASN A 65 -6.74 3.26 10.29
C ASN A 65 -6.25 1.96 10.94
N ARG A 66 -7.16 1.17 11.53
CA ARG A 66 -6.82 -0.13 12.13
C ARG A 66 -6.26 -1.13 11.11
N ARG A 67 -6.79 -1.15 9.89
CA ARG A 67 -6.33 -2.04 8.82
C ARG A 67 -4.92 -1.67 8.36
N ILE A 68 -4.67 -0.39 8.12
CA ILE A 68 -3.36 0.13 7.73
C ILE A 68 -2.33 -0.08 8.84
N ASN A 69 -2.65 0.21 10.10
CA ASN A 69 -1.69 0.01 11.19
C ASN A 69 -1.31 -1.46 11.41
N ARG A 70 -2.17 -2.42 11.07
CA ARG A 70 -1.85 -3.84 11.14
C ARG A 70 -1.05 -4.34 9.94
N GLY A 71 -1.01 -3.61 8.83
CA GLY A 71 -0.38 -4.06 7.57
C GLY A 71 -1.03 -5.27 6.91
N ASN A 72 -2.13 -5.79 7.46
CA ASN A 72 -2.84 -6.94 6.92
C ASN A 72 -3.98 -6.48 5.99
N PHE A 73 -3.62 -6.16 4.76
CA PHE A 73 -4.57 -5.85 3.69
C PHE A 73 -4.07 -6.40 2.35
N SER A 74 -5.01 -6.63 1.43
CA SER A 74 -4.68 -7.14 0.11
C SER A 74 -3.96 -6.08 -0.74
N ALA A 75 -3.19 -6.53 -1.72
CA ALA A 75 -2.61 -5.66 -2.74
C ALA A 75 -3.68 -4.81 -3.46
N GLY A 76 -4.88 -5.36 -3.70
CA GLY A 76 -5.99 -4.59 -4.29
C GLY A 76 -6.42 -3.39 -3.44
N PHE A 77 -6.44 -3.53 -2.11
CA PHE A 77 -6.73 -2.41 -1.21
C PHE A 77 -5.60 -1.37 -1.23
N LEU A 78 -4.34 -1.80 -1.25
CA LEU A 78 -3.19 -0.89 -1.42
C LEU A 78 -3.32 -0.07 -2.70
N LEU A 79 -3.57 -0.74 -3.82
CA LEU A 79 -3.72 -0.10 -5.13
C LEU A 79 -4.89 0.88 -5.14
N ALA A 80 -6.02 0.54 -4.52
CA ALA A 80 -7.15 1.47 -4.39
C ALA A 80 -6.76 2.73 -3.59
N CYS A 81 -6.09 2.58 -2.44
CA CYS A 81 -5.60 3.73 -1.66
C CYS A 81 -4.67 4.61 -2.49
N LEU A 82 -3.69 4.01 -3.17
CA LEU A 82 -2.74 4.75 -4.00
C LEU A 82 -3.41 5.41 -5.19
N HIS A 83 -4.40 4.76 -5.81
CA HIS A 83 -5.15 5.30 -6.94
C HIS A 83 -5.94 6.55 -6.54
N VAL A 84 -6.70 6.51 -5.44
CA VAL A 84 -7.49 7.68 -5.01
C VAL A 84 -6.61 8.86 -4.59
N MET A 85 -5.38 8.59 -4.15
CA MET A 85 -4.40 9.63 -3.82
C MET A 85 -3.65 10.12 -5.08
N GLN A 86 -3.39 9.27 -6.07
CA GLN A 86 -2.72 9.68 -7.32
C GLN A 86 -3.65 10.41 -8.29
N ALA A 87 -4.98 10.35 -8.08
CA ALA A 87 -5.91 11.12 -8.87
C ALA A 87 -5.52 12.62 -8.79
N PRO A 88 -5.27 13.30 -9.93
CA PRO A 88 -5.17 14.74 -9.90
C PRO A 88 -6.46 15.26 -9.27
N GLU A 89 -6.32 16.20 -8.34
CA GLU A 89 -7.43 16.96 -7.77
C GLU A 89 -8.37 17.27 -8.94
N ILE A 90 -9.55 16.63 -8.96
CA ILE A 90 -10.53 16.90 -10.00
C ILE A 90 -10.97 18.31 -9.67
N ALA A 91 -10.29 19.29 -10.26
CA ALA A 91 -10.73 20.66 -10.32
C ALA A 91 -12.14 20.59 -10.87
N GLU A 92 -13.10 20.76 -9.97
CA GLU A 92 -14.49 21.01 -10.31
C GLU A 92 -14.44 22.23 -11.23
N LYS A 93 -14.60 21.97 -12.53
CA LYS A 93 -14.73 23.03 -13.53
C LYS A 93 -16.14 23.62 -13.37
N PRO A 94 -16.29 24.94 -13.56
CA PRO A 94 -17.37 25.77 -13.02
C PRO A 94 -18.74 25.51 -13.65
#